data_AF-A0AAV4U792-F1
#
_entry.id   AF-A0AAV4U792-F1
#
_cell.length_a   1.000
_cell.length_b   1.000
_cell.length_c   1.000
_cell.angle_alpha   90.00
_cell.angle_beta   90.00
_cell.angle_gamma   90.00
#
_symmetry.space_group_name_H-M   'P 1'
#
loop_
_entity.id
_entity.type
_entity.pdbx_description
1 polymer ?
#
loop_
_entity_poly.entity_id
_entity_poly.type
_entity_poly.pdbx_seq_one_letter_code
_entity_poly.pdbx_strand_id
1 'polypeptide(L)'
;MVKLHVKKADQSLFWFETQTSINVGDLLKTLVEIYNAKLKIERLSYEIEELSKHGVSFPTNMQGLTEQQISDLVLKDDWAQKNLSPSDYVINKDPMGKRNGLAPLPKYAEVLTKTTAEAKARVSQKMIEAGVCLTPDVIKDTLEVLRGAVSICYPMGLPSYEIIKLELEGKEELFGTQAGTEILDVDKCDLWWASKKLDNNKVLSDYVGKNEKSKIIVKLHKKGYGAPVKEPIMSEQQKKDLMMAEYHRQEELKKLEFDDDDSHLDSQWADSNRLKKSFLGLNTIKFK
;
A
#
# COMPACT_ATOMS: atom_id res chain seq x y z
N MET A 1 14.39 -5.44 20.51
CA MET A 1 13.16 -4.85 19.95
C MET A 1 12.48 -5.82 18.97
N VAL A 2 11.21 -6.17 19.23
CA VAL A 2 10.40 -7.04 18.39
C VAL A 2 9.86 -6.26 17.19
N LYS A 3 9.97 -6.86 16.00
CA LYS A 3 9.39 -6.29 14.77
C LYS A 3 8.04 -6.93 14.46
N LEU A 4 7.01 -6.10 14.35
CA LEU A 4 5.64 -6.48 14.03
C LEU A 4 5.35 -6.21 12.55
N HIS A 5 4.98 -7.24 11.79
CA HIS A 5 4.31 -7.07 10.51
C HIS A 5 2.83 -6.85 10.78
N VAL A 6 2.32 -5.65 10.54
CA VAL A 6 0.91 -5.37 10.75
C VAL A 6 0.16 -5.63 9.45
N LYS A 7 -0.86 -6.47 9.52
CA LYS A 7 -1.70 -6.84 8.38
C LYS A 7 -3.19 -6.65 8.68
N LYS A 8 -4.01 -6.52 7.63
CA LYS A 8 -5.47 -6.58 7.70
C LYS A 8 -5.94 -7.54 6.62
N ALA A 9 -6.63 -8.61 7.01
CA ALA A 9 -6.87 -9.76 6.15
C ALA A 9 -5.56 -10.29 5.53
N ASP A 10 -5.38 -10.14 4.22
CA ASP A 10 -4.17 -10.53 3.47
C ASP A 10 -3.29 -9.33 3.07
N GLN A 11 -3.77 -8.11 3.29
CA GLN A 11 -3.06 -6.89 2.94
C GLN A 11 -2.03 -6.53 4.01
N SER A 12 -0.79 -6.38 3.58
CA SER A 12 0.31 -5.85 4.41
C SER A 12 0.16 -4.34 4.57
N LEU A 13 0.13 -3.86 5.82
CA LEU A 13 -0.11 -2.44 6.11
C LEU A 13 1.18 -1.66 6.34
N PHE A 14 2.00 -2.10 7.30
CA PHE A 14 3.29 -1.50 7.68
C PHE A 14 4.07 -2.40 8.66
N TRP A 15 5.35 -2.08 8.87
CA TRP A 15 6.16 -2.63 9.96
C TRP A 15 6.13 -1.70 11.17
N PHE A 16 6.11 -2.25 12.37
CA PHE A 16 6.21 -1.50 13.62
C PHE A 16 7.22 -2.16 14.56
N GLU A 17 7.99 -1.37 15.29
CA GLU A 17 9.01 -1.87 16.22
C GLU A 17 8.62 -1.54 17.66
N THR A 18 8.67 -2.53 18.55
CA THR A 18 8.26 -2.38 19.95
C THR A 18 9.01 -3.31 20.89
N GLN A 19 8.78 -3.17 22.20
CA GLN A 19 9.33 -4.04 23.23
C GLN A 19 8.36 -5.18 23.56
N THR A 20 8.89 -6.30 24.07
CA THR A 20 8.03 -7.43 24.53
C THR A 20 7.23 -7.08 25.78
N SER A 21 7.69 -6.12 26.56
CA SER A 21 7.06 -5.65 27.80
C SER A 21 5.84 -4.75 27.60
N ILE A 22 5.51 -4.38 26.36
CA ILE A 22 4.38 -3.47 26.09
C ILE A 22 3.04 -4.16 26.38
N ASN A 23 2.11 -3.40 26.96
CA ASN A 23 0.73 -3.81 27.11
C ASN A 23 0.05 -3.92 25.73
N VAL A 24 -0.73 -4.98 25.53
CA VAL A 24 -1.41 -5.25 24.25
C VAL A 24 -2.46 -4.17 23.93
N GLY A 25 -3.17 -3.64 24.93
CA GLY A 25 -4.15 -2.57 24.73
C GLY A 25 -3.50 -1.28 24.23
N ASP A 26 -2.35 -0.89 24.77
CA ASP A 26 -1.62 0.30 24.32
C ASP A 26 -0.92 0.09 22.97
N LEU A 27 -0.48 -1.15 22.72
CA LEU A 27 -0.02 -1.54 21.39
C LEU A 27 -1.14 -1.41 20.36
N LEU A 28 -2.34 -1.92 20.66
CA LEU A 28 -3.49 -1.83 19.76
C LEU A 28 -3.86 -0.38 19.45
N LYS A 29 -3.89 0.50 20.45
CA LYS A 29 -4.13 1.95 20.25
C LYS A 29 -3.11 2.53 19.28
N THR A 30 -1.83 2.34 19.55
CA THR A 30 -0.73 2.85 18.70
C THR A 30 -0.84 2.32 17.26
N LEU A 31 -1.13 1.02 17.08
CA LEU A 31 -1.26 0.42 15.74
C LEU A 31 -2.48 0.96 14.97
N VAL A 32 -3.61 1.17 15.65
CA VAL A 32 -4.82 1.76 15.07
C VAL A 32 -4.61 3.23 14.71
N GLU A 33 -3.95 4.00 15.59
CA GLU A 33 -3.59 5.39 15.34
C GLU A 33 -2.70 5.52 14.10
N ILE A 34 -1.66 4.69 13.99
CA ILE A 34 -0.78 4.66 12.82
C ILE A 34 -1.57 4.32 11.55
N TYR A 35 -2.43 3.30 11.61
CA TYR A 35 -3.23 2.89 10.45
C TYR A 35 -4.17 4.00 9.99
N ASN A 36 -4.93 4.60 10.90
CA ASN A 36 -5.87 5.67 10.59
C ASN A 36 -5.13 6.92 10.08
N ALA A 37 -3.97 7.25 10.64
CA ALA A 37 -3.16 8.37 10.19
C ALA A 37 -2.51 8.12 8.82
N LYS A 38 -2.14 6.87 8.50
CA LYS A 38 -1.73 6.48 7.14
C LYS A 38 -2.85 6.75 6.12
N LEU A 39 -4.08 6.30 6.41
CA LEU A 39 -5.23 6.58 5.54
C LEU A 39 -5.47 8.09 5.39
N LYS A 40 -5.26 8.86 6.46
CA LYS A 40 -5.36 10.32 6.44
C LYS A 40 -4.30 10.98 5.56
N ILE A 41 -3.04 10.52 5.61
CA ILE A 41 -1.98 11.01 4.72
C ILE A 41 -2.33 10.71 3.25
N GLU A 42 -2.89 9.54 2.95
CA GLU A 42 -3.31 9.17 1.59
C GLU A 42 -4.42 10.10 1.07
N ARG A 43 -5.46 10.38 1.89
CA ARG A 43 -6.53 11.33 1.56
C ARG A 43 -6.02 12.75 1.38
N LEU A 44 -5.24 13.25 2.33
CA LEU A 44 -4.64 14.58 2.26
C LEU A 44 -3.78 14.73 1.01
N SER A 45 -2.99 13.71 0.67
CA SER A 45 -2.13 13.76 -0.51
C SER A 45 -2.94 13.84 -1.80
N TYR A 46 -4.09 13.16 -1.87
CA TYR A 46 -5.01 13.28 -3.00
C TYR A 46 -5.63 14.68 -3.08
N GLU A 47 -6.17 15.21 -1.98
CA GLU A 47 -6.79 16.53 -2.00
C GLU A 47 -5.76 17.66 -2.26
N ILE A 48 -4.53 17.53 -1.79
CA ILE A 48 -3.45 18.50 -2.08
C ILE A 48 -3.03 18.44 -3.56
N GLU A 49 -3.03 17.26 -4.19
CA GLU A 49 -2.79 17.15 -5.64
C GLU A 49 -3.88 17.84 -6.44
N GLU A 50 -5.15 17.72 -6.03
CA GLU A 50 -6.26 18.43 -6.67
C GLU A 50 -6.22 19.94 -6.40
N LEU A 51 -5.84 20.36 -5.19
CA LEU A 51 -5.56 21.76 -4.86
C LEU A 51 -4.48 22.36 -5.77
N SER A 52 -3.41 21.59 -6.02
CA SER A 52 -2.32 22.00 -6.89
C SER A 52 -2.75 22.19 -8.35
N LYS A 53 -3.76 21.47 -8.82
CA LYS A 53 -4.22 21.54 -10.22
C LYS A 53 -5.35 22.52 -10.44
N HIS A 54 -6.28 22.61 -9.49
CA HIS A 54 -7.59 23.26 -9.69
C HIS A 54 -7.89 24.34 -8.64
N GLY A 55 -7.03 24.54 -7.64
CA GLY A 55 -7.23 25.57 -6.62
C GLY A 55 -8.17 25.14 -5.50
N VAL A 56 -8.61 26.12 -4.72
CA VAL A 56 -9.39 25.90 -3.49
C VAL A 56 -10.79 25.39 -3.84
N SER A 57 -11.39 24.58 -2.95
CA SER A 57 -12.77 24.09 -3.13
C SER A 57 -13.76 25.24 -3.18
N PHE A 58 -14.90 25.03 -3.83
CA PHE A 58 -16.04 25.93 -3.68
C PHE A 58 -16.72 25.72 -2.32
N PRO A 59 -17.45 26.73 -1.82
CA PRO A 59 -18.40 26.57 -0.73
C PRO A 59 -19.41 25.44 -1.01
N THR A 60 -19.90 24.77 0.03
CA THR A 60 -20.78 23.60 -0.08
C THR A 60 -22.08 23.85 -0.86
N ASN A 61 -22.59 25.07 -0.83
CA ASN A 61 -23.77 25.52 -1.59
C ASN A 61 -23.49 25.80 -3.08
N MET A 62 -22.22 25.82 -3.50
CA MET A 62 -21.79 26.10 -4.88
C MET A 62 -21.18 24.89 -5.59
N GLN A 63 -20.80 23.84 -4.85
CA GLN A 63 -20.21 22.63 -5.42
C GLN A 63 -21.21 21.90 -6.35
N GLY A 64 -20.77 21.55 -7.56
CA GLY A 64 -21.56 20.79 -8.53
C GLY A 64 -22.62 21.61 -9.29
N LEU A 65 -22.70 22.92 -9.08
CA LEU A 65 -23.52 23.83 -9.87
C LEU A 65 -22.78 24.30 -11.13
N THR A 66 -23.52 24.58 -12.19
CA THR A 66 -22.94 25.21 -13.39
C THR A 66 -22.72 26.71 -13.16
N GLU A 67 -21.83 27.31 -13.94
CA GLU A 67 -21.56 28.76 -13.88
C GLU A 67 -22.82 29.61 -14.06
N GLN A 68 -23.76 29.15 -14.89
CA GLN A 68 -25.06 29.78 -15.11
C GLN A 68 -25.94 29.72 -13.85
N GLN A 69 -26.02 28.56 -13.20
CA GLN A 69 -26.78 28.42 -11.96
C GLN A 69 -26.20 29.28 -10.83
N ILE A 70 -24.88 29.39 -10.75
CA ILE A 70 -24.19 30.26 -9.79
C ILE A 70 -24.52 31.72 -10.05
N SER A 71 -24.55 32.16 -11.32
CA SER A 71 -24.93 33.54 -11.65
C SER A 71 -26.40 33.83 -11.38
N ASP A 72 -27.29 32.89 -11.71
CA ASP A 72 -28.75 33.04 -11.53
C ASP A 72 -29.13 33.09 -10.04
N LEU A 73 -28.47 32.28 -9.23
CA LEU A 73 -28.64 32.24 -7.77
C LEU A 73 -27.82 33.31 -7.04
N VAL A 74 -27.02 34.09 -7.76
CA VAL A 74 -26.13 35.14 -7.23
C VAL A 74 -25.25 34.62 -6.09
N LEU A 75 -24.77 33.39 -6.22
CA LEU A 75 -23.90 32.77 -5.23
C LEU A 75 -22.48 33.32 -5.40
N LYS A 76 -21.87 33.75 -4.29
CA LYS A 76 -20.54 34.33 -4.27
C LYS A 76 -19.68 33.63 -3.22
N ASP A 77 -18.44 33.38 -3.61
CA ASP A 77 -17.41 32.95 -2.67
C ASP A 77 -16.72 34.19 -2.07
N ASP A 78 -17.21 34.60 -0.89
CA ASP A 78 -16.70 35.75 -0.14
C ASP A 78 -15.22 35.56 0.25
N TRP A 79 -14.79 34.32 0.50
CA TRP A 79 -13.42 34.02 0.88
C TRP A 79 -12.48 34.15 -0.31
N ALA A 80 -12.86 33.58 -1.46
CA ALA A 80 -12.09 33.70 -2.69
C ALA A 80 -11.98 35.16 -3.15
N GLN A 81 -13.07 35.92 -3.14
CA GLN A 81 -13.06 37.34 -3.55
C GLN A 81 -12.16 38.21 -2.66
N LYS A 82 -12.07 37.89 -1.37
CA LYS A 82 -11.25 38.65 -0.41
C LYS A 82 -9.77 38.26 -0.45
N ASN A 83 -9.46 36.99 -0.67
CA ASN A 83 -8.10 36.46 -0.47
C ASN A 83 -7.39 36.03 -1.76
N LEU A 84 -8.14 35.81 -2.86
CA LEU A 84 -7.58 35.39 -4.14
C LEU A 84 -7.72 36.52 -5.17
N SER A 85 -6.59 36.99 -5.69
CA SER A 85 -6.57 37.89 -6.84
C SER A 85 -6.33 37.07 -8.10
N PRO A 86 -7.20 37.11 -9.14
CA PRO A 86 -7.05 36.27 -10.34
C PRO A 86 -5.72 36.39 -11.07
N SER A 87 -5.00 37.52 -10.91
CA SER A 87 -3.67 37.73 -11.49
C SER A 87 -2.56 36.86 -10.88
N ASP A 88 -2.77 36.34 -9.67
CA ASP A 88 -1.77 35.56 -8.93
C ASP A 88 -1.93 34.04 -9.14
N TYR A 89 -2.90 33.62 -9.97
CA TYR A 89 -3.29 32.22 -10.15
C TYR A 89 -3.43 31.85 -11.63
N VAL A 90 -3.27 30.56 -11.91
CA VAL A 90 -3.46 29.98 -13.24
C VAL A 90 -4.89 29.44 -13.34
N ILE A 91 -5.62 29.85 -14.37
CA ILE A 91 -6.99 29.38 -14.58
C ILE A 91 -6.96 27.96 -15.13
N ASN A 92 -7.42 27.01 -14.33
CA ASN A 92 -7.56 25.60 -14.71
C ASN A 92 -8.83 25.01 -14.06
N LYS A 93 -9.94 25.02 -14.80
CA LYS A 93 -11.25 24.60 -14.29
C LYS A 93 -11.25 23.12 -13.89
N ASP A 94 -11.93 22.83 -12.79
CA ASP A 94 -12.15 21.47 -12.31
C ASP A 94 -13.25 20.79 -13.15
N PRO A 95 -12.98 19.62 -13.78
CA PRO A 95 -13.99 18.85 -14.49
C PRO A 95 -15.18 18.44 -13.63
N MET A 96 -14.98 18.28 -12.31
CA MET A 96 -16.02 17.85 -11.37
C MET A 96 -16.82 19.02 -10.78
N GLY A 97 -16.41 20.28 -11.03
CA GLY A 97 -17.09 21.46 -10.48
C GLY A 97 -17.05 21.56 -8.96
N LYS A 98 -16.07 20.91 -8.31
CA LYS A 98 -15.87 20.95 -6.85
C LYS A 98 -14.95 22.10 -6.44
N ARG A 99 -13.96 22.45 -7.28
CA ARG A 99 -12.95 23.50 -7.03
C ARG A 99 -13.14 24.72 -7.92
N ASN A 100 -12.62 25.86 -7.45
CA ASN A 100 -12.82 27.17 -8.07
C ASN A 100 -12.08 27.40 -9.39
N GLY A 101 -11.16 26.51 -9.75
CA GLY A 101 -10.38 26.59 -10.98
C GLY A 101 -9.24 27.61 -10.93
N LEU A 102 -8.91 28.16 -9.76
CA LEU A 102 -7.80 29.10 -9.56
C LEU A 102 -6.59 28.35 -9.00
N ALA A 103 -5.85 27.70 -9.89
CA ALA A 103 -4.69 26.89 -9.53
C ALA A 103 -3.50 27.76 -9.10
N PRO A 104 -2.70 27.32 -8.12
CA PRO A 104 -1.51 28.05 -7.71
C PRO A 104 -0.48 28.15 -8.85
N LEU A 105 0.39 29.16 -8.80
CA LEU A 105 1.49 29.32 -9.77
C LEU A 105 2.35 28.05 -9.84
N PRO A 106 2.98 27.76 -11.00
CA PRO A 106 3.72 26.51 -11.22
C PRO A 106 4.80 26.26 -10.16
N LYS A 107 5.44 27.32 -9.66
CA LYS A 107 6.43 27.22 -8.57
C LYS A 107 5.84 26.65 -7.28
N TYR A 108 4.65 27.08 -6.90
CA TYR A 108 3.96 26.62 -5.67
C TYR A 108 3.31 25.25 -5.89
N ALA A 109 2.73 25.02 -7.08
CA ALA A 109 2.23 23.71 -7.48
C ALA A 109 3.33 22.62 -7.44
N GLU A 110 4.55 22.95 -7.86
CA GLU A 110 5.69 22.03 -7.78
C GLU A 110 6.07 21.69 -6.33
N VAL A 111 5.96 22.66 -5.40
CA VAL A 111 6.19 22.41 -3.96
C VAL A 111 5.14 21.44 -3.41
N LEU A 112 3.86 21.66 -3.72
CA LEU A 112 2.78 20.76 -3.31
C LEU A 112 2.98 19.35 -3.87
N THR A 113 3.24 19.22 -5.16
CA THR A 113 3.41 17.91 -5.80
C THR A 113 4.65 17.14 -5.33
N LYS A 114 5.77 17.83 -5.07
CA LYS A 114 6.96 17.21 -4.47
C LYS A 114 6.68 16.72 -3.05
N THR A 115 6.08 17.57 -2.22
CA THR A 115 5.79 17.23 -0.82
C THR A 115 4.75 16.10 -0.70
N THR A 116 3.74 16.05 -1.58
CA THR A 116 2.81 14.91 -1.62
C THR A 116 3.48 13.63 -2.10
N ALA A 117 4.36 13.70 -3.09
CA ALA A 117 5.13 12.54 -3.55
C ALA A 117 6.03 11.99 -2.45
N GLU A 118 6.70 12.85 -1.68
CA GLU A 118 7.50 12.47 -0.52
C GLU A 118 6.65 11.84 0.59
N ALA A 119 5.49 12.43 0.91
CA ALA A 119 4.58 11.88 1.91
C ALA A 119 4.05 10.49 1.51
N LYS A 120 3.64 10.33 0.24
CA LYS A 120 3.22 9.03 -0.31
C LYS A 120 4.37 8.02 -0.27
N ALA A 121 5.59 8.41 -0.61
CA ALA A 121 6.76 7.53 -0.56
C ALA A 121 7.01 6.98 0.84
N ARG A 122 6.90 7.82 1.89
CA ARG A 122 7.09 7.41 3.30
C ARG A 122 6.09 6.36 3.77
N VAL A 123 4.88 6.36 3.22
CA VAL A 123 3.76 5.50 3.63
C VAL A 123 3.51 4.33 2.66
N SER A 124 4.21 4.35 1.52
CA SER A 124 4.04 3.40 0.40
C SER A 124 4.35 1.95 0.76
N GLN A 125 3.81 1.04 -0.05
CA GLN A 125 4.07 -0.40 0.06
C GLN A 125 5.54 -0.77 -0.15
N LYS A 126 6.31 0.07 -0.87
CA LYS A 126 7.76 -0.11 -1.06
C LYS A 126 8.53 -0.09 0.28
N MET A 127 8.07 0.71 1.24
CA MET A 127 8.67 0.77 2.57
C MET A 127 8.45 -0.53 3.36
N ILE A 128 7.36 -1.25 3.06
CA ILE A 128 7.05 -2.55 3.64
C ILE A 128 8.00 -3.61 3.08
N GLU A 129 8.25 -3.59 1.77
CA GLU A 129 9.21 -4.50 1.11
C GLU A 129 10.64 -4.27 1.62
N ALA A 130 11.02 -3.00 1.82
CA ALA A 130 12.30 -2.62 2.41
C ALA A 130 12.42 -2.96 3.92
N GLY A 131 11.32 -3.32 4.58
CA GLY A 131 11.32 -3.67 6.01
C GLY A 131 11.51 -2.47 6.94
N VAL A 132 11.24 -1.25 6.47
CA VAL A 132 11.35 -0.02 7.27
C VAL A 132 10.14 0.09 8.19
N CYS A 133 10.41 0.32 9.49
CA CYS A 133 9.37 0.45 10.50
C CYS A 133 8.79 1.87 10.49
N LEU A 134 7.47 1.97 10.62
CA LEU A 134 6.74 3.22 10.69
C LEU A 134 6.45 3.52 12.15
N THR A 135 6.85 4.70 12.63
CA THR A 135 6.59 5.16 14.00
C THR A 135 5.57 6.31 14.01
N PRO A 136 4.87 6.55 15.14
CA PRO A 136 3.95 7.68 15.26
C PRO A 136 4.61 9.03 14.98
N ASP A 137 5.89 9.18 15.33
CA ASP A 137 6.63 10.42 15.11
C ASP A 137 6.85 10.68 13.62
N VAL A 138 7.23 9.66 12.84
CA VAL A 138 7.38 9.79 11.37
C VAL A 138 6.07 10.23 10.72
N ILE A 139 4.93 9.76 11.23
CA ILE A 139 3.60 10.17 10.74
C ILE A 139 3.33 11.64 11.07
N LYS A 140 3.56 12.05 12.33
CA LYS A 140 3.38 13.45 12.74
C LYS A 140 4.25 14.38 11.91
N ASP A 141 5.53 14.05 11.75
CA ASP A 141 6.46 14.82 10.92
C ASP A 141 5.94 14.92 9.47
N THR A 142 5.40 13.84 8.93
CA THR A 142 4.86 13.83 7.56
C THR A 142 3.62 14.72 7.43
N LEU A 143 2.72 14.71 8.43
CA LEU A 143 1.56 15.60 8.50
C LEU A 143 1.97 17.07 8.65
N GLU A 144 3.00 17.36 9.44
CA GLU A 144 3.56 18.71 9.60
C GLU A 144 4.20 19.23 8.31
N VAL A 145 4.92 18.38 7.58
CA VAL A 145 5.46 18.71 6.25
C VAL A 145 4.34 19.08 5.28
N LEU A 146 3.27 18.28 5.22
CA LEU A 146 2.10 18.58 4.38
C LEU A 146 1.43 19.90 4.79
N ARG A 147 1.25 20.12 6.10
CA ARG A 147 0.70 21.38 6.65
C ARG A 147 1.57 22.58 6.30
N GLY A 148 2.89 22.44 6.39
CA GLY A 148 3.86 23.47 6.05
C GLY A 148 3.79 23.83 4.57
N ALA A 149 3.73 22.82 3.69
CA ALA A 149 3.62 23.01 2.24
C ALA A 149 2.35 23.80 1.85
N VAL A 150 1.21 23.45 2.47
CA VAL A 150 -0.06 24.17 2.28
C VAL A 150 0.06 25.61 2.78
N SER A 151 0.67 25.83 3.94
CA SER A 151 0.85 27.18 4.52
C SER A 151 1.76 28.07 3.67
N ILE A 152 2.76 27.49 2.99
CA ILE A 152 3.65 28.21 2.06
C ILE A 152 2.88 28.66 0.82
N CYS A 153 2.02 27.79 0.27
CA CYS A 153 1.27 28.08 -0.96
C CYS A 153 0.07 29.00 -0.69
N TYR A 154 -0.51 28.92 0.51
CA TYR A 154 -1.67 29.70 0.94
C TYR A 154 -1.39 30.36 2.32
N PRO A 155 -0.59 31.44 2.37
CA PRO A 155 -0.24 32.12 3.62
C PRO A 155 -1.43 32.77 4.32
N MET A 156 -2.50 33.09 3.56
CA MET A 156 -3.77 33.59 4.09
C MET A 156 -4.60 32.49 4.80
N GLY A 157 -4.10 31.25 4.81
CA GLY A 157 -4.81 30.07 5.24
C GLY A 157 -5.77 29.54 4.18
N LEU A 158 -6.48 28.46 4.52
CA LEU A 158 -7.53 27.88 3.71
C LEU A 158 -8.92 28.24 4.30
N PRO A 159 -9.98 28.27 3.48
CA PRO A 159 -11.33 28.50 3.98
C PRO A 159 -11.80 27.39 4.91
N SER A 160 -12.80 27.68 5.75
CA SER A 160 -13.32 26.73 6.74
C SER A 160 -13.98 25.49 6.14
N TYR A 161 -14.49 25.58 4.91
CA TYR A 161 -15.11 24.48 4.18
C TYR A 161 -14.11 23.65 3.36
N GLU A 162 -12.81 24.03 3.32
CA GLU A 162 -11.81 23.27 2.59
C GLU A 162 -11.54 21.93 3.28
N ILE A 163 -11.60 20.84 2.51
CA ILE A 163 -11.43 19.48 3.02
C ILE A 163 -10.05 19.30 3.66
N ILE A 164 -9.00 19.84 3.04
CA ILE A 164 -7.63 19.77 3.57
C ILE A 164 -7.54 20.40 4.97
N LYS A 165 -8.23 21.53 5.19
CA LYS A 165 -8.24 22.19 6.49
C LYS A 165 -9.01 21.38 7.53
N LEU A 166 -10.19 20.89 7.15
CA LEU A 166 -11.02 20.03 8.00
C LEU A 166 -10.28 18.77 8.40
N GLU A 167 -9.57 18.12 7.47
CA GLU A 167 -8.72 16.97 7.76
C GLU A 167 -7.57 17.36 8.68
N LEU A 168 -6.80 18.43 8.40
CA LEU A 168 -5.69 18.83 9.28
C LEU A 168 -6.14 19.21 10.70
N GLU A 169 -7.35 19.76 10.87
CA GLU A 169 -7.93 20.09 12.18
C GLU A 169 -8.65 18.91 12.85
N GLY A 170 -8.80 17.77 12.17
CA GLY A 170 -9.51 16.60 12.68
C GLY A 170 -11.03 16.75 12.76
N LYS A 171 -11.60 17.68 11.99
CA LYS A 171 -13.05 17.92 11.86
C LYS A 171 -13.62 17.30 10.58
N GLU A 172 -13.03 16.20 10.13
CA GLU A 172 -13.41 15.49 8.92
C GLU A 172 -14.74 14.74 9.10
N GLU A 173 -15.72 15.03 8.26
CA GLU A 173 -16.98 14.28 8.21
C GLU A 173 -16.84 13.10 7.25
N LEU A 174 -16.51 11.93 7.78
CA LEU A 174 -16.30 10.72 6.97
C LEU A 174 -17.51 9.79 6.92
N PHE A 175 -18.62 10.19 7.55
CA PHE A 175 -19.84 9.38 7.58
C PHE A 175 -20.41 9.19 6.18
N GLY A 176 -20.79 7.95 5.83
CA GLY A 176 -21.34 7.60 4.53
C GLY A 176 -20.32 7.55 3.38
N THR A 177 -19.05 7.87 3.62
CA THR A 177 -17.98 7.76 2.62
C THR A 177 -17.30 6.39 2.66
N GLN A 178 -16.71 5.96 1.55
CA GLN A 178 -15.89 4.73 1.51
C GLN A 178 -14.73 4.81 2.51
N ALA A 179 -14.10 5.98 2.64
CA ALA A 179 -13.02 6.22 3.60
C ALA A 179 -13.45 6.01 5.07
N GLY A 180 -14.68 6.40 5.42
CA GLY A 180 -15.25 6.15 6.76
C GLY A 180 -15.39 4.67 7.10
N THR A 181 -15.59 3.80 6.10
CA THR A 181 -15.74 2.35 6.31
C THR A 181 -14.41 1.67 6.65
N GLU A 182 -13.31 2.24 6.17
CA GLU A 182 -11.95 1.71 6.33
C GLU A 182 -11.35 2.05 7.69
N ILE A 183 -11.73 3.20 8.26
CA ILE A 183 -11.29 3.65 9.59
C ILE A 183 -11.61 2.60 10.66
N LEU A 184 -10.66 2.44 11.56
CA LEU A 184 -10.76 1.50 12.67
C LEU A 184 -10.93 2.25 13.99
N ASP A 185 -11.98 1.88 14.73
CA ASP A 185 -12.15 2.28 16.13
C ASP A 185 -11.38 1.31 17.02
N VAL A 186 -10.60 1.83 17.97
CA VAL A 186 -9.84 1.00 18.94
C VAL A 186 -10.76 0.02 19.67
N ASP A 187 -11.94 0.48 20.11
CA ASP A 187 -12.88 -0.34 20.85
C ASP A 187 -13.57 -1.41 20.01
N LYS A 188 -13.60 -1.27 18.69
CA LYS A 188 -14.19 -2.25 17.76
C LYS A 188 -13.12 -3.11 17.07
N CYS A 189 -11.87 -3.03 17.50
CA CYS A 189 -10.77 -3.80 16.93
C CYS A 189 -10.18 -4.80 17.91
N ASP A 190 -9.72 -5.92 17.37
CA ASP A 190 -8.98 -6.96 18.08
C ASP A 190 -7.64 -7.20 17.36
N LEU A 191 -6.63 -7.51 18.16
CA LEU A 191 -5.30 -7.86 17.68
C LEU A 191 -5.12 -9.38 17.69
N TRP A 192 -4.68 -9.95 16.57
CA TRP A 192 -4.52 -11.40 16.42
C TRP A 192 -3.08 -11.77 16.08
N TRP A 193 -2.58 -12.80 16.75
CA TRP A 193 -1.29 -13.40 16.47
C TRP A 193 -1.41 -14.92 16.49
N ALA A 194 -0.89 -15.60 15.46
CA ALA A 194 -0.94 -17.06 15.33
C ALA A 194 -2.34 -17.69 15.58
N SER A 195 -3.38 -17.09 14.99
CA SER A 195 -4.80 -17.49 15.19
C SER A 195 -5.30 -17.42 16.63
N LYS A 196 -4.60 -16.70 17.52
CA LYS A 196 -5.05 -16.39 18.87
C LYS A 196 -5.32 -14.89 18.99
N LYS A 197 -6.44 -14.55 19.60
CA LYS A 197 -6.76 -13.17 20.00
C LYS A 197 -5.85 -12.78 21.16
N LEU A 198 -5.21 -11.62 21.04
CA LEU A 198 -4.43 -11.01 22.11
C LEU A 198 -5.39 -10.25 23.03
N ASP A 199 -5.24 -10.46 24.34
CA ASP A 199 -6.06 -9.81 25.35
C ASP A 199 -5.44 -8.45 25.71
N ASN A 200 -6.26 -7.40 25.70
CA ASN A 200 -5.80 -6.02 25.92
C ASN A 200 -5.17 -5.83 27.31
N ASN A 201 -5.54 -6.65 28.31
CA ASN A 201 -5.02 -6.52 29.66
C ASN A 201 -3.67 -7.21 29.88
N LYS A 202 -3.17 -7.97 28.89
CA LYS A 202 -1.94 -8.74 28.99
C LYS A 202 -0.76 -8.04 28.32
N VAL A 203 0.43 -8.54 28.62
CA VAL A 203 1.68 -8.07 28.03
C VAL A 203 2.02 -8.91 26.81
N LEU A 204 2.64 -8.30 25.79
CA LEU A 204 3.02 -9.00 24.56
C LEU A 204 3.94 -10.21 24.83
N SER A 205 4.77 -10.13 25.88
CA SER A 205 5.67 -11.20 26.33
C SER A 205 4.98 -12.49 26.72
N ASP A 206 3.71 -12.44 27.15
CA ASP A 206 2.95 -13.63 27.54
C ASP A 206 2.62 -14.51 26.33
N TYR A 207 2.66 -13.93 25.14
CA TYR A 207 2.35 -14.60 23.89
C TYR A 207 3.63 -14.95 23.11
N VAL A 208 4.49 -13.96 22.91
CA VAL A 208 5.67 -14.06 22.03
C VAL A 208 6.92 -14.52 22.80
N GLY A 209 6.85 -14.53 24.14
CA GLY A 209 7.98 -14.75 25.02
C GLY A 209 8.82 -13.49 25.25
N LYS A 210 9.96 -13.66 25.93
CA LYS A 210 10.87 -12.56 26.30
C LYS A 210 11.91 -12.22 25.23
N ASN A 211 11.86 -12.89 24.07
CA ASN A 211 12.86 -12.69 23.03
C ASN A 211 12.56 -11.44 22.22
N GLU A 212 13.43 -10.44 22.36
CA GLU A 212 13.31 -9.19 21.62
C GLU A 212 14.01 -9.18 20.26
N LYS A 213 14.45 -10.31 19.72
CA LYS A 213 15.00 -10.43 18.35
C LYS A 213 14.01 -11.13 17.40
N SER A 214 12.74 -11.19 17.80
CA SER A 214 11.68 -11.86 17.06
C SER A 214 11.02 -10.93 16.03
N LYS A 215 10.62 -11.52 14.90
CA LYS A 215 9.76 -10.92 13.89
C LYS A 215 8.44 -11.65 13.90
N ILE A 216 7.33 -10.95 14.13
CA ILE A 216 6.00 -11.57 14.21
C ILE A 216 5.01 -10.92 13.28
N ILE A 217 4.01 -11.67 12.83
CA ILE A 217 2.93 -11.17 11.97
C ILE A 217 1.68 -11.04 12.81
N VAL A 218 1.12 -9.83 12.83
CA VAL A 218 -0.02 -9.47 13.65
C VAL A 218 -1.13 -8.95 12.73
N LYS A 219 -2.35 -9.44 12.94
CA LYS A 219 -3.52 -9.04 12.15
C LYS A 219 -4.43 -8.12 12.96
N LEU A 220 -4.77 -6.96 12.39
CA LEU A 220 -5.85 -6.10 12.86
C LEU A 220 -7.18 -6.61 12.31
N HIS A 221 -8.16 -6.85 13.17
CA HIS A 221 -9.46 -7.35 12.77
C HIS A 221 -10.61 -6.65 13.50
N LYS A 222 -11.76 -6.50 12.84
CA LYS A 222 -12.97 -5.92 13.44
C LYS A 222 -13.59 -6.96 14.39
N LYS A 223 -14.01 -6.51 15.58
CA LYS A 223 -14.71 -7.34 16.58
C LYS A 223 -15.96 -7.96 15.97
N GLY A 224 -16.23 -9.22 16.30
CA GLY A 224 -17.43 -9.95 15.87
C GLY A 224 -17.28 -10.79 14.60
N TYR A 225 -16.19 -10.64 13.82
CA TYR A 225 -15.98 -11.38 12.57
C TYR A 225 -15.22 -12.72 12.75
N GLY A 226 -15.00 -13.16 13.99
CA GLY A 226 -14.29 -14.40 14.29
C GLY A 226 -12.78 -14.31 14.11
N ALA A 227 -12.11 -15.46 14.00
CA ALA A 227 -10.67 -15.50 13.78
C ALA A 227 -10.31 -15.12 12.33
N PRO A 228 -9.25 -14.32 12.11
CA PRO A 228 -8.83 -13.98 10.76
C PRO A 228 -8.40 -15.24 10.00
N VAL A 229 -8.75 -15.29 8.71
CA VAL A 229 -8.40 -16.39 7.83
C VAL A 229 -6.88 -16.56 7.76
N LYS A 230 -6.44 -17.82 7.78
CA LYS A 230 -5.02 -18.17 7.61
C LYS A 230 -4.63 -17.88 6.17
N GLU A 231 -3.47 -17.23 6.01
CA GLU A 231 -2.93 -16.98 4.68
C GLU A 231 -2.58 -18.31 4.00
N PRO A 232 -2.80 -18.41 2.68
CA PRO A 232 -2.28 -19.53 1.91
C PRO A 232 -0.76 -19.53 2.02
N ILE A 233 -0.20 -20.73 2.24
CA ILE A 233 1.24 -20.92 2.49
C ILE A 233 2.08 -20.50 1.25
N MET A 234 1.46 -20.52 0.07
CA MET A 234 2.10 -20.17 -1.19
C MET A 234 1.27 -19.16 -1.97
N SER A 235 1.94 -18.28 -2.70
CA SER A 235 1.28 -17.46 -3.70
C SER A 235 0.74 -18.33 -4.83
N GLU A 236 -0.27 -17.82 -5.56
CA GLU A 236 -0.77 -18.53 -6.75
C GLU A 236 0.32 -18.76 -7.79
N GLN A 237 1.27 -17.83 -7.90
CA GLN A 237 2.37 -17.93 -8.85
C GLN A 237 3.36 -19.03 -8.44
N GLN A 238 3.74 -19.09 -7.15
CA GLN A 238 4.56 -20.18 -6.62
C GLN A 238 3.86 -21.54 -6.77
N LYS A 239 2.53 -21.58 -6.59
CA LYS A 239 1.74 -22.79 -6.80
C LYS A 239 1.78 -23.25 -8.27
N LYS A 240 1.70 -22.31 -9.21
CA LYS A 240 1.84 -22.60 -10.65
C LYS A 240 3.24 -23.11 -10.99
N ASP A 241 4.28 -22.47 -10.45
CA ASP A 241 5.67 -22.86 -10.70
C ASP A 241 5.96 -24.27 -10.15
N LEU A 242 5.45 -24.59 -8.97
CA LEU A 242 5.56 -25.95 -8.40
C LEU A 242 4.78 -26.97 -9.21
N MET A 243 3.56 -26.64 -9.64
CA MET A 243 2.77 -27.51 -10.50
C MET A 243 3.48 -27.78 -11.83
N MET A 244 4.14 -26.76 -12.40
CA MET A 244 4.92 -26.89 -13.63
C MET A 244 6.18 -27.74 -13.40
N ALA A 245 6.90 -27.54 -12.30
CA ALA A 245 8.06 -28.36 -11.93
C ALA A 245 7.67 -29.82 -11.68
N GLU A 246 6.54 -30.06 -11.01
CA GLU A 246 6.00 -31.40 -10.78
C GLU A 246 5.60 -32.08 -12.10
N TYR A 247 4.97 -31.35 -13.02
CA TYR A 247 4.65 -31.83 -14.36
C TYR A 247 5.91 -32.19 -15.15
N HIS A 248 6.92 -31.32 -15.18
CA HIS A 248 8.20 -31.62 -15.84
C HIS A 248 8.88 -32.85 -15.25
N ARG A 249 8.90 -32.97 -13.92
CA ARG A 249 9.45 -34.15 -13.24
C ARG A 249 8.68 -35.42 -13.60
N GLN A 250 7.36 -35.35 -13.70
CA GLN A 250 6.55 -36.49 -14.14
C GLN A 250 6.83 -36.87 -15.59
N GLU A 251 7.00 -35.90 -16.49
CA GLU A 251 7.40 -36.17 -17.88
C GLU A 251 8.79 -36.81 -17.97
N GLU A 252 9.75 -36.34 -17.17
CA GLU A 252 11.10 -36.93 -17.09
C GLU A 252 11.06 -38.36 -16.57
N LEU A 253 10.32 -38.60 -15.47
CA LEU A 253 10.16 -39.95 -14.91
C LEU A 253 9.47 -40.88 -15.91
N LYS A 254 8.43 -40.41 -16.60
CA LYS A 254 7.76 -41.17 -17.65
C LYS A 254 8.73 -41.51 -18.78
N LYS A 255 9.55 -40.56 -19.23
CA LYS A 255 10.60 -40.84 -20.25
C LYS A 255 11.58 -41.90 -19.76
N LEU A 256 12.05 -41.82 -18.51
CA LEU A 256 12.93 -42.81 -17.91
C LEU A 256 12.27 -44.20 -17.78
N GLU A 257 10.97 -44.27 -17.51
CA GLU A 257 10.24 -45.55 -17.48
C GLU A 257 10.09 -46.18 -18.87
N PHE A 258 9.97 -45.37 -19.92
CA PHE A 258 9.90 -45.85 -21.31
C PHE A 258 11.26 -46.07 -21.96
N ASP A 259 12.34 -45.56 -21.36
CA ASP A 259 13.71 -45.85 -21.78
C ASP A 259 14.06 -47.25 -21.28
N ASP A 260 13.49 -48.28 -21.93
CA ASP A 260 14.01 -49.65 -21.83
C ASP A 260 15.48 -49.55 -22.25
N ASP A 261 16.39 -49.87 -21.33
CA ASP A 261 17.87 -49.69 -21.31
C ASP A 261 18.63 -50.38 -22.48
N ASP A 262 17.99 -50.53 -23.64
CA ASP A 262 18.52 -51.08 -24.89
C ASP A 262 19.31 -50.03 -25.69
N SER A 263 19.35 -48.77 -25.24
CA SER A 263 20.20 -47.73 -25.86
C SER A 263 21.69 -48.08 -25.81
N HIS A 264 22.11 -48.91 -24.84
CA HIS A 264 23.44 -49.51 -24.79
C HIS A 264 23.68 -50.57 -25.89
N LEU A 265 22.65 -51.28 -26.37
CA LEU A 265 22.82 -52.36 -27.36
C LEU A 265 23.24 -51.82 -28.74
N ASP A 266 22.74 -50.65 -29.13
CA ASP A 266 23.10 -49.96 -30.39
C ASP A 266 24.22 -48.93 -30.21
N SER A 267 24.79 -48.84 -29.01
CA SER A 267 25.84 -47.88 -28.73
C SER A 267 27.15 -48.19 -29.46
N GLN A 268 27.75 -47.18 -30.10
CA GLN A 268 29.04 -47.34 -30.81
C GLN A 268 30.19 -47.86 -29.93
N TRP A 269 30.10 -47.76 -28.60
CA TRP A 269 31.12 -48.26 -27.70
C TRP A 269 30.99 -49.76 -27.41
N ALA A 270 29.81 -50.35 -27.62
CA ALA A 270 29.55 -51.78 -27.44
C ALA A 270 29.90 -52.62 -28.70
N ASP A 271 30.17 -51.99 -29.84
CA ASP A 271 30.56 -52.68 -31.08
C ASP A 271 32.03 -53.16 -31.00
N SER A 272 32.22 -54.44 -30.70
CA SER A 272 33.52 -55.11 -30.65
C SER A 272 34.30 -55.08 -31.97
N ASN A 273 33.64 -54.81 -33.10
CA ASN A 273 34.26 -54.73 -34.43
C ASN A 273 34.56 -53.28 -34.87
N ARG A 274 34.29 -52.27 -34.03
CA ARG A 274 34.46 -50.86 -34.37
C ARG A 274 35.87 -50.51 -34.84
N LEU A 275 36.88 -51.02 -34.13
CA LEU A 275 38.29 -50.75 -34.45
C LEU A 275 38.65 -51.34 -35.82
N LYS A 276 38.15 -52.54 -36.12
CA LYS A 276 38.30 -53.20 -37.42
C LYS A 276 37.58 -52.45 -38.54
N LYS A 277 36.35 -51.99 -38.33
CA LYS A 277 35.59 -51.18 -39.30
C LYS A 277 36.30 -49.84 -39.59
N SER A 278 36.91 -49.23 -38.58
CA SER A 278 37.69 -48.00 -38.72
C SER A 278 38.94 -48.20 -39.59
N PHE A 279 39.69 -49.29 -39.39
CA PHE A 279 40.87 -49.59 -40.22
C PHE A 279 40.51 -49.95 -41.67
N LEU A 280 39.35 -50.55 -41.89
CA LEU A 280 38.87 -50.93 -43.22
C LEU A 280 38.07 -49.82 -43.93
N GLY A 281 37.88 -48.66 -43.30
CA GLY A 281 37.13 -47.52 -43.87
C GLY A 281 35.62 -47.74 -43.99
N LEU A 282 35.06 -48.71 -43.26
CA LEU A 282 33.65 -49.14 -43.38
C LEU A 282 32.68 -48.33 -42.50
N ASN A 283 33.13 -47.28 -41.82
CA ASN A 283 32.33 -46.48 -40.89
C ASN A 283 31.22 -45.64 -41.57
N THR A 284 31.26 -45.46 -42.89
CA THR A 284 30.31 -44.67 -43.68
C THR A 284 29.18 -45.48 -44.31
N ILE A 285 29.19 -46.81 -44.18
CA ILE A 285 28.21 -47.69 -44.80
C ILE A 285 27.07 -47.97 -43.82
N LYS A 286 25.90 -47.40 -44.09
CA LYS A 286 24.64 -47.79 -43.42
C LYS A 286 23.96 -48.86 -44.27
N PHE A 287 23.90 -50.08 -43.77
CA PHE A 287 23.02 -51.09 -44.35
C PHE A 287 21.57 -50.73 -44.01
N LYS A 288 20.68 -50.91 -44.98
CA LYS A 288 19.24 -50.63 -44.85
C LYS A 288 18.51 -51.85 -44.34
#